data_AF-A0A9W9ICV2-F1
#
_entry.id   AF-A0A9W9ICV2-F1
#
_cell.length_a   1.000
_cell.length_b   1.000
_cell.length_c   1.000
_cell.angle_alpha   90.00
_cell.angle_beta   90.00
_cell.angle_gamma   90.00
#
_symmetry.space_group_name_H-M   'P 1'
#
loop_
_entity.id
_entity.type
_entity.pdbx_description
1 polymer ?
#
loop_
_entity_poly.entity_id
_entity_poly.type
_entity_poly.pdbx_seq_one_letter_code
_entity_poly.pdbx_strand_id
1 'polypeptide(L)'
;MPPTTPTRSTDGMLGMSVSETRLLLNALICLDDQTGKVDFHQLGARSGITLASARTMYSKALRKLDRLNPGPGTDSATGQASPSAARSPGRPRQRQVETTSATSATDTAEPEGTEH
;
A
#
# COMPACT_ATOMS: atom_id res chain seq x y z
N MET A 1 21.09 -14.80 30.44
CA MET A 1 21.15 -13.92 29.26
C MET A 1 20.18 -14.45 28.22
N PRO A 2 19.30 -13.65 27.61
CA PRO A 2 18.48 -14.09 26.49
C PRO A 2 19.35 -14.25 25.22
N PRO A 3 19.12 -15.28 24.38
CA PRO A 3 19.85 -15.43 23.13
C PRO A 3 19.36 -14.40 22.11
N THR A 4 20.25 -13.51 21.66
CA THR A 4 19.98 -12.62 20.51
C THR A 4 20.10 -13.44 19.22
N THR A 5 18.99 -14.02 18.76
CA THR A 5 18.92 -14.67 17.45
C THR A 5 19.31 -13.67 16.35
N PRO A 6 20.33 -13.96 15.53
CA PRO A 6 20.69 -13.08 14.42
C PRO A 6 19.59 -13.14 13.36
N THR A 7 18.85 -12.05 13.21
CA THR A 7 17.90 -11.86 12.12
C THR A 7 18.69 -11.89 10.82
N ARG A 8 18.64 -13.02 10.10
CA ARG A 8 19.42 -13.22 8.87
C ARG A 8 18.84 -12.34 7.77
N SER A 9 19.33 -11.11 7.65
CA SER A 9 19.05 -10.22 6.52
C SER A 9 19.57 -10.88 5.25
N THR A 10 18.69 -11.57 4.54
CA THR A 10 18.99 -12.15 3.23
C THR A 10 18.93 -11.03 2.18
N ASP A 11 19.96 -10.18 2.19
CA ASP A 11 20.23 -9.32 1.06
C ASP A 11 20.48 -10.18 -0.19
N GLY A 12 19.70 -9.89 -1.23
CA GLY A 12 19.84 -10.47 -2.56
C GLY A 12 20.84 -9.69 -3.40
N MET A 13 20.97 -10.12 -4.66
CA MET A 13 22.02 -9.71 -5.61
C MET A 13 22.24 -8.21 -5.87
N LEU A 14 21.37 -7.32 -5.38
CA LEU A 14 21.46 -5.87 -5.58
C LEU A 14 21.39 -5.06 -4.27
N GLY A 15 21.63 -5.64 -3.08
CA GLY A 15 21.37 -4.94 -1.80
C GLY A 15 19.87 -4.69 -1.54
N MET A 16 19.05 -5.58 -2.12
CA MET A 16 17.60 -5.62 -2.01
C MET A 16 17.21 -7.03 -1.59
N SER A 17 16.10 -7.18 -0.86
CA SER A 17 15.65 -8.54 -0.50
C SER A 17 15.31 -9.35 -1.76
N VAL A 18 15.51 -10.67 -1.71
CA VAL A 18 15.22 -11.59 -2.83
C VAL A 18 13.78 -11.40 -3.37
N SER A 19 12.83 -11.12 -2.48
CA SER A 19 11.43 -10.83 -2.83
C SER A 19 11.27 -9.52 -3.61
N GLU A 20 11.98 -8.45 -3.24
CA GLU A 20 11.95 -7.17 -3.96
C GLU A 20 12.61 -7.30 -5.34
N THR A 21 13.72 -8.05 -5.46
CA THR A 21 14.36 -8.33 -6.76
C THR A 21 13.44 -9.15 -7.68
N ARG A 22 12.81 -10.21 -7.15
CA ARG A 22 11.84 -11.03 -7.91
C ARG A 22 10.62 -10.22 -8.34
N LEU A 23 10.14 -9.30 -7.50
CA LEU A 23 9.01 -8.42 -7.83
C LEU A 23 9.35 -7.49 -9.00
N LEU A 24 10.55 -6.91 -9.03
CA LEU A 24 10.99 -6.07 -10.15
C LEU A 24 11.17 -6.88 -11.45
N LEU A 25 11.72 -8.09 -11.36
CA LEU A 25 11.84 -8.98 -12.53
C LEU A 25 10.47 -9.38 -13.08
N ASN A 26 9.52 -9.72 -12.21
CA ASN A 26 8.14 -10.00 -12.61
C ASN A 26 7.45 -8.76 -13.21
N ALA A 27 7.78 -7.55 -12.75
CA ALA A 27 7.19 -6.31 -13.27
C ALA A 27 7.60 -6.03 -14.73
N LEU A 28 8.82 -6.42 -15.14
CA LEU A 28 9.25 -6.36 -16.55
C LEU A 28 8.44 -7.33 -17.43
N ILE A 29 8.06 -8.49 -16.91
CA ILE A 29 7.22 -9.48 -17.61
C ILE A 29 5.73 -9.07 -17.61
N CYS A 30 5.31 -8.23 -16.66
CA CYS A 30 3.96 -7.68 -16.58
C CYS A 30 3.86 -6.26 -17.17
N LEU A 31 4.79 -5.87 -18.03
CA LEU A 31 4.70 -4.60 -18.75
C LEU A 31 3.69 -4.75 -19.89
N ASP A 32 2.74 -3.82 -19.97
CA ASP A 32 1.78 -3.74 -21.06
C ASP A 32 2.44 -3.09 -22.28
N ASP A 33 2.57 -3.84 -23.37
CA ASP A 33 3.19 -3.40 -24.63
C ASP A 33 2.52 -2.15 -25.23
N GLN A 34 1.24 -1.91 -24.95
CA GLN A 34 0.49 -0.78 -25.50
C GLN A 34 0.66 0.51 -24.68
N THR A 35 0.80 0.38 -23.35
CA THR A 35 0.85 1.56 -22.46
C THR A 35 2.21 1.81 -21.82
N GLY A 36 3.15 0.85 -21.93
CA GLY A 36 4.46 0.88 -21.26
C GLY A 36 4.37 0.83 -19.73
N LYS A 37 3.21 0.47 -19.17
CA LYS A 37 2.95 0.48 -17.72
C LYS A 37 2.89 -0.94 -17.18
N VAL A 38 3.23 -1.10 -15.90
CA VAL A 38 3.14 -2.38 -15.21
C VAL A 38 1.68 -2.69 -14.88
N ASP A 39 1.19 -3.84 -15.35
CA ASP A 39 -0.08 -4.40 -14.90
C ASP A 39 0.07 -4.96 -13.47
N PHE A 40 -0.37 -4.16 -12.50
CA PHE A 40 -0.34 -4.54 -11.08
C PHE A 40 -1.25 -5.72 -10.71
N HIS A 41 -2.27 -6.03 -11.52
CA HIS A 41 -3.14 -7.17 -11.30
C HIS A 41 -2.41 -8.47 -11.66
N GLN A 42 -1.80 -8.53 -12.85
CA GLN A 42 -0.94 -9.64 -13.25
C GLN A 42 0.31 -9.76 -12.36
N LEU A 43 0.94 -8.65 -11.99
CA LEU A 43 2.09 -8.65 -11.08
C LEU A 43 1.75 -9.25 -9.71
N GLY A 44 0.57 -8.90 -9.18
CA GLY A 44 0.05 -9.45 -7.93
C GLY A 44 -0.18 -10.96 -8.04
N ALA A 45 -0.89 -11.41 -9.08
CA ALA A 45 -1.16 -12.82 -9.34
C ALA A 45 0.14 -13.65 -9.49
N ARG A 46 1.11 -13.19 -10.29
CA ARG A 46 2.41 -13.87 -10.47
C ARG A 46 3.29 -13.89 -9.23
N SER A 47 3.17 -12.88 -8.37
CA SER A 47 4.03 -12.75 -7.18
C SER A 47 3.36 -13.27 -5.89
N GLY A 48 2.13 -13.78 -5.98
CA GLY A 48 1.38 -14.32 -4.83
C GLY A 48 0.93 -13.27 -3.81
N ILE A 49 0.69 -12.03 -4.26
CA ILE A 49 0.39 -10.88 -3.40
C ILE A 49 -0.86 -10.11 -3.87
N THR A 50 -1.50 -9.39 -2.95
CA THR A 50 -2.66 -8.55 -3.28
C THR A 50 -2.28 -7.37 -4.19
N LEU A 51 -3.22 -6.90 -5.00
CA LEU A 51 -3.05 -5.73 -5.88
C LEU A 51 -2.51 -4.49 -5.14
N ALA A 52 -3.02 -4.24 -3.92
CA ALA A 52 -2.55 -3.14 -3.09
C ALA A 52 -1.08 -3.33 -2.66
N SER A 53 -0.72 -4.54 -2.23
CA SER A 53 0.66 -4.90 -1.88
C SER A 53 1.60 -4.79 -3.09
N ALA A 54 1.19 -5.27 -4.27
CA ALA A 54 1.96 -5.17 -5.51
C ALA A 54 2.34 -3.70 -5.82
N ARG A 55 1.37 -2.77 -5.78
CA ARG A 55 1.63 -1.33 -5.98
C ARG A 55 2.62 -0.77 -4.95
N THR A 56 2.38 -0.99 -3.66
CA THR A 56 3.24 -0.44 -2.59
C THR A 56 4.65 -1.04 -2.61
N MET A 57 4.78 -2.35 -2.79
CA MET A 57 6.08 -3.04 -2.82
C MET A 57 6.86 -2.72 -4.08
N TYR A 58 6.20 -2.63 -5.25
CA TYR A 58 6.86 -2.21 -6.49
C TYR A 58 7.47 -0.81 -6.35
N SER A 59 6.67 0.18 -5.93
CA SER A 59 7.16 1.55 -5.71
C SER A 59 8.21 1.66 -4.60
N LYS A 60 8.27 0.72 -3.66
CA LYS A 60 9.34 0.64 -2.64
C LYS A 60 10.62 0.01 -3.21
N ALA A 61 10.49 -1.08 -3.97
CA ALA A 61 11.59 -1.76 -4.64
C ALA A 61 12.26 -0.85 -5.68
N LEU A 62 11.48 -0.13 -6.48
CA LEU A 62 11.98 0.81 -7.49
C LEU A 62 12.76 1.97 -6.85
N ARG A 63 12.24 2.56 -5.76
CA ARG A 63 12.96 3.60 -4.98
C ARG A 63 14.20 3.08 -4.25
N LYS A 64 14.27 1.78 -3.93
CA LYS A 64 15.51 1.16 -3.44
C LYS A 64 16.53 1.03 -4.57
N LEU A 65 16.12 0.49 -5.72
CA LEU A 65 16.98 0.29 -6.89
C LEU A 65 17.64 1.61 -7.32
N ASP A 66 16.85 2.68 -7.41
CA ASP A 66 17.27 4.05 -7.71
C ASP A 66 18.34 4.57 -6.72
N ARG A 67 18.09 4.42 -5.41
CA ARG A 67 19.07 4.78 -4.36
C ARG A 67 20.36 3.96 -4.38
N LEU A 68 20.30 2.73 -4.87
CA LEU A 68 21.42 1.79 -4.94
C LEU A 68 22.22 1.95 -6.24
N ASN A 69 21.61 2.54 -7.26
CA ASN A 69 22.20 2.81 -8.58
C ASN A 69 21.94 4.27 -8.97
N PRO A 70 22.44 5.26 -8.18
CA PRO A 70 22.34 6.66 -8.57
C PRO A 70 23.03 6.85 -9.93
N GLY A 71 22.34 7.48 -10.87
CA GLY A 71 22.92 7.77 -12.18
C GLY A 71 24.10 8.74 -12.08
N PRO A 72 24.97 8.82 -13.10
CA PRO A 72 26.00 9.84 -13.16
C PRO A 72 25.35 11.23 -13.26
N GLY A 73 25.23 11.92 -12.12
CA GLY A 73 24.49 13.19 -11.97
C GLY A 73 23.29 13.13 -11.02
N THR A 74 22.95 11.97 -10.45
CA THR A 74 21.98 11.87 -9.35
C THR A 74 22.65 12.19 -8.02
N ASP A 75 23.09 13.44 -7.86
CA ASP A 75 23.49 13.96 -6.55
C ASP A 75 22.33 13.77 -5.57
N SER A 76 22.63 13.08 -4.47
CA SER A 76 21.60 12.54 -3.59
C SER A 76 20.84 13.65 -2.87
N ALA A 77 19.68 14.03 -3.42
CA ALA A 77 18.63 14.71 -2.69
C ALA A 77 18.03 13.74 -1.65
N THR A 78 18.78 13.48 -0.57
CA THR A 78 18.39 12.65 0.57
C THR A 78 17.29 13.33 1.37
N GLY A 79 16.07 13.33 0.80
CA GLY A 79 14.84 13.35 1.55
C GLY A 79 14.77 12.09 2.42
N GLN A 80 15.44 12.15 3.57
CA GLN A 80 15.48 11.11 4.58
C GLN A 80 14.07 10.98 5.19
N ALA A 81 13.24 10.16 4.54
CA ALA A 81 11.93 9.80 5.05
C ALA A 81 12.12 9.03 6.36
N SER A 82 12.05 9.76 7.49
CA SER A 82 12.11 9.20 8.83
C SER A 82 11.14 8.03 8.95
N PRO A 83 11.55 6.91 9.58
CA PRO A 83 10.60 5.87 9.93
C PRO A 83 9.63 6.45 10.96
N SER A 84 8.43 6.83 10.53
CA SER A 84 7.33 7.12 11.47
C SER A 84 7.14 5.88 12.34
N ALA A 85 7.49 6.01 13.62
CA ALA A 85 7.31 4.95 14.60
C ALA A 85 5.85 4.49 14.58
N ALA A 86 5.65 3.17 14.59
CA ALA A 86 4.33 2.59 14.51
C ALA A 86 3.47 3.04 15.70
N ARG A 87 2.50 3.94 15.45
CA ARG A 87 1.33 4.04 16.32
C ARG A 87 0.49 2.79 16.09
N SER A 88 0.44 1.93 17.12
CA SER A 88 -0.41 0.75 17.16
C SER A 88 -1.83 1.09 16.70
N PRO A 89 -2.50 0.24 15.89
CA PRO A 89 -3.89 0.44 15.53
C PRO A 89 -4.77 0.22 16.76
N GLY A 90 -4.98 1.29 17.54
CA GLY A 90 -5.96 1.34 18.60
C GLY A 90 -7.33 1.09 18.02
N ARG A 91 -7.85 -0.12 18.24
CA ARG A 91 -9.14 -0.62 17.77
C ARG A 91 -10.23 0.42 18.10
N PRO A 92 -10.85 1.12 17.12
CA PRO A 92 -11.91 2.07 17.41
C PRO A 92 -13.06 1.30 18.06
N ARG A 93 -13.35 1.67 19.31
CA ARG A 93 -14.32 0.97 20.16
C ARG A 93 -15.70 1.14 19.54
N GLN A 94 -16.36 0.04 19.26
CA GLN A 94 -17.70 -0.02 18.67
C GLN A 94 -18.67 0.82 19.55
N ARG A 95 -19.12 1.97 19.04
CA ARG A 95 -20.12 2.79 19.73
C ARG A 95 -21.46 2.08 19.60
N GLN A 96 -21.95 1.56 20.71
CA GLN A 96 -23.28 0.97 20.78
C GLN A 96 -24.31 2.03 20.40
N VAL A 97 -25.17 1.70 19.44
CA VAL A 97 -26.37 2.48 19.13
C VAL A 97 -27.43 2.01 20.10
N GLU A 98 -27.58 2.72 21.21
CA GLU A 98 -28.62 2.43 22.19
C GLU A 98 -29.92 3.09 21.73
N THR A 99 -30.90 2.26 21.39
CA THR A 99 -32.23 2.68 20.96
C THR A 99 -33.06 3.13 22.16
N THR A 100 -33.37 4.42 22.27
CA THR A 100 -34.48 4.90 23.08
C THR A 100 -35.51 5.59 22.20
N SER A 101 -36.73 5.05 22.24
CA SER A 101 -37.84 5.39 21.35
C SER A 101 -38.71 6.54 21.84
N ALA A 102 -39.35 7.20 20.86
CA ALA A 102 -40.69 7.81 20.89
C ALA A 102 -40.87 9.30 21.30
N THR A 103 -41.80 9.92 20.56
CA THR A 103 -42.52 11.20 20.81
C THR A 103 -41.69 12.49 20.62
N SER A 104 -42.13 13.53 19.88
CA SER A 104 -43.53 13.93 19.57
C SER A 104 -43.69 14.69 18.23
N ALA A 105 -44.92 14.62 17.68
CA ALA A 105 -45.68 15.60 16.88
C ALA A 105 -44.96 16.52 15.85
N THR A 106 -45.24 16.44 14.54
CA THR A 106 -46.43 16.98 13.80
C THR A 106 -46.37 18.49 13.52
N ASP A 107 -46.08 18.87 12.27
CA ASP A 107 -46.88 19.76 11.37
C ASP A 107 -46.09 19.88 10.02
N THR A 108 -46.64 19.55 8.84
CA THR A 108 -47.41 20.43 7.91
C THR A 108 -46.55 21.56 7.31
N ALA A 109 -46.41 21.77 5.99
CA ALA A 109 -46.80 21.01 4.79
C ALA A 109 -46.00 21.53 3.56
N GLU A 110 -45.86 20.73 2.50
CA GLU A 110 -46.31 21.09 1.13
C GLU A 110 -46.25 19.84 0.21
N PRO A 111 -47.22 19.61 -0.71
CA PRO A 111 -47.31 18.35 -1.45
C PRO A 111 -47.06 18.45 -2.98
N GLU A 112 -46.87 17.27 -3.57
CA GLU A 112 -47.16 16.88 -4.98
C GLU A 112 -46.23 17.39 -6.11
N GLY A 113 -45.74 16.44 -6.91
CA GLY A 113 -44.90 16.67 -8.08
C GLY A 113 -44.68 15.39 -8.91
N THR A 114 -45.76 14.65 -9.19
CA THR A 114 -45.84 13.33 -9.85
C THR A 114 -47.34 12.97 -10.02
N GLU A 115 -47.87 12.22 -10.99
CA GLU A 115 -47.36 11.54 -12.20
C GLU A 115 -48.31 11.80 -13.41
N HIS A 116 -48.04 11.13 -14.55
CA HIS A 116 -48.90 10.89 -15.74
C HIS A 116 -49.06 11.97 -16.83
#